data_AF-A0A8S3XR94-F1
#
_entry.id   AF-A0A8S3XR94-F1
#
_cell.length_a   1.000
_cell.length_b   1.000
_cell.length_c   1.000
_cell.angle_alpha   90.00
_cell.angle_beta   90.00
_cell.angle_gamma   90.00
#
_symmetry.space_group_name_H-M   'P 1'
#
loop_
_entity.id
_entity.type
_entity.pdbx_description
1 polymer ?
#
loop_
_entity_poly.entity_id
_entity_poly.type
_entity_poly.pdbx_seq_one_letter_code
_entity_poly.pdbx_strand_id
1 'polypeptide(L)'
;MDTKKPIMKKEQQQYLLNFLMRNPETVNGNSQLPATKRLWTELTEALNGMRGVRMTQKDWLETYKLLAHRAKAKVRTQRASIQRTGGGPPADICLTELEKKTINI
;
A
#
# COMPACT_ATOMS: atom_id res chain seq x y z
N MET A 1 5.25 -23.15 12.73
CA MET A 1 5.54 -21.86 13.40
C MET A 1 4.98 -20.75 12.53
N ASP A 2 3.72 -20.38 12.78
CA ASP A 2 3.06 -19.29 12.07
C ASP A 2 3.71 -17.95 12.45
N THR A 3 4.62 -17.48 11.61
CA THR A 3 5.17 -16.14 11.71
C THR A 3 4.06 -15.13 11.39
N LYS A 4 3.32 -14.71 12.43
CA LYS A 4 2.40 -13.57 12.35
C LYS A 4 3.18 -12.37 11.82
N LYS A 5 3.01 -12.05 10.54
CA LYS A 5 3.57 -10.83 9.94
C LYS A 5 3.11 -9.65 10.80
N PRO A 6 4.02 -8.76 11.23
CA PRO A 6 3.68 -7.65 12.09
C PRO A 6 2.62 -6.78 11.41
N ILE A 7 1.50 -6.59 12.09
CA ILE A 7 0.36 -5.85 11.55
C ILE A 7 0.68 -4.36 11.70
N MET A 8 0.92 -3.71 10.57
CA MET A 8 1.03 -2.25 10.50
C MET A 8 -0.22 -1.60 11.08
N LYS A 9 -0.02 -0.62 11.98
CA LYS A 9 -1.15 0.12 12.53
C LYS A 9 -1.76 1.07 11.50
N LYS A 10 -3.05 1.39 11.69
CA LYS A 10 -3.80 2.30 10.81
C LYS A 10 -3.11 3.66 10.64
N GLU A 11 -2.55 4.23 11.71
CA GLU A 11 -1.83 5.50 11.66
C GLU A 11 -0.56 5.43 10.79
N GLN A 12 0.24 4.37 10.96
CA GLN A 12 1.42 4.12 10.13
C GLN A 12 1.02 3.91 8.66
N GLN A 13 -0.06 3.17 8.40
CA GLN A 13 -0.59 2.98 7.05
C GLN A 13 -1.04 4.28 6.41
N GLN A 14 -1.75 5.13 7.17
CA GLN A 14 -2.23 6.40 6.69
C GLN A 14 -1.07 7.35 6.37
N TYR A 15 -0.07 7.40 7.24
CA TYR A 15 1.14 8.19 7.02
C TYR A 15 1.91 7.70 5.79
N LEU A 16 2.12 6.38 5.67
CA LEU A 16 2.78 5.74 4.53
C LEU A 16 2.11 6.17 3.21
N LEU A 17 0.80 5.99 3.09
CA LEU A 17 0.08 6.35 1.87
C LEU A 17 0.11 7.85 1.58
N ASN A 18 -0.08 8.69 2.59
CA ASN A 18 -0.03 10.15 2.41
C ASN A 18 1.37 10.63 1.98
N PHE A 19 2.44 10.05 2.52
CA PHE A 19 3.81 10.38 2.13
C PHE A 19 4.09 9.99 0.68
N LEU A 20 3.69 8.78 0.28
CA LEU A 20 3.87 8.30 -1.09
C LEU A 20 3.04 9.08 -2.11
N MET A 21 1.82 9.52 -1.74
CA MET A 21 1.01 10.41 -2.59
C MET A 21 1.66 11.78 -2.81
N ARG A 22 2.35 12.32 -1.80
CA ARG A 22 3.03 13.62 -1.88
C ARG A 22 4.37 13.55 -2.61
N ASN A 23 4.98 12.38 -2.64
CA ASN A 23 6.28 12.12 -3.24
C ASN A 23 6.16 10.95 -4.25
N PRO A 24 5.46 11.12 -5.39
CA PRO A 24 5.25 10.05 -6.36
C PRO A 24 6.56 9.47 -6.94
N GLU A 25 7.66 10.22 -6.93
CA GLU A 25 9.00 9.77 -7.30
C GLU A 25 9.55 8.67 -6.38
N THR A 26 8.97 8.50 -5.19
CA THR A 26 9.32 7.44 -4.23
C THR A 26 8.96 6.05 -4.74
N VAL A 27 7.93 5.97 -5.58
CA VAL A 27 7.32 4.71 -6.08
C VAL A 27 7.47 4.54 -7.58
N ASN A 28 7.50 5.63 -8.34
CA ASN A 28 7.69 5.61 -9.79
C ASN A 28 9.18 5.62 -10.19
N GLY A 29 10.08 5.96 -9.26
CA GLY A 29 11.52 5.97 -9.48
C GLY A 29 12.18 4.60 -9.25
N ASN A 30 13.37 4.41 -9.84
CA ASN A 30 14.21 3.28 -9.48
C ASN A 30 14.66 3.43 -8.02
N SER A 31 14.26 2.49 -7.15
CA SER A 31 14.60 2.46 -5.72
C SER A 31 16.09 2.55 -5.39
N GLN A 32 16.97 2.29 -6.36
CA GLN A 32 18.42 2.42 -6.24
C GLN A 32 18.92 3.86 -6.47
N LEU A 33 18.09 4.76 -7.00
CA LEU A 33 18.45 6.16 -7.17
C LEU A 33 18.66 6.81 -5.81
N PRO A 34 19.72 7.61 -5.63
CA PRO A 34 20.01 8.26 -4.35
C PRO A 34 18.84 9.08 -3.81
N ALA A 35 18.10 9.78 -4.67
CA ALA A 35 16.93 10.57 -4.31
C ALA A 35 15.79 9.69 -3.75
N THR A 36 15.42 8.63 -4.48
CA THR A 36 14.39 7.68 -4.04
C THR A 36 14.80 6.96 -2.77
N LYS A 37 16.08 6.58 -2.63
CA LYS A 37 16.61 5.94 -1.42
C LYS A 37 16.47 6.86 -0.20
N ARG A 38 16.82 8.15 -0.33
CA ARG A 38 16.67 9.15 0.74
C ARG A 38 15.22 9.29 1.19
N LEU A 39 14.27 9.39 0.25
CA LEU A 39 12.84 9.49 0.57
C LEU A 39 12.34 8.26 1.34
N TRP A 40 12.77 7.06 0.94
CA TRP A 40 12.43 5.84 1.66
C TRP A 40 13.10 5.75 3.04
N THR A 41 14.31 6.30 3.21
CA THR A 41 14.97 6.38 4.51
C THR A 41 14.20 7.32 5.45
N GLU A 42 13.88 8.54 5.00
CA GLU A 42 13.09 9.52 5.76
C GLU A 42 11.72 8.95 6.16
N LEU A 43 11.03 8.32 5.22
CA LEU A 43 9.76 7.65 5.46
C LEU A 43 9.89 6.53 6.51
N THR A 44 10.97 5.73 6.43
CA THR A 44 11.22 4.64 7.38
C THR A 44 11.47 5.16 8.79
N GLU A 45 12.26 6.23 8.93
CA GLU A 45 12.53 6.87 10.21
C GLU A 45 11.25 7.43 10.83
N ALA A 46 10.44 8.14 10.04
CA ALA A 46 9.14 8.65 10.49
C ALA A 46 8.19 7.51 10.92
N LEU A 47 8.12 6.42 10.13
CA LEU A 47 7.27 5.27 10.44
C LEU A 47 7.70 4.53 11.70
N ASN A 48 9.01 4.37 11.90
CA ASN A 48 9.58 3.69 13.06
C ASN A 48 9.55 4.56 14.33
N GLY A 49 9.51 5.89 14.17
CA GLY A 49 9.30 6.85 15.24
C GLY A 49 7.86 6.87 15.77
N MET A 50 6.88 6.47 14.96
CA MET A 50 5.49 6.33 15.40
C MET A 50 5.28 5.08 16.28
N ARG A 51 4.22 5.11 17.10
CA ARG A 51 3.86 3.99 17.99
C ARG A 51 3.32 2.80 17.18
N GLY A 52 4.17 1.84 16.82
CA GLY A 52 3.73 0.65 16.10
C GLY A 52 4.85 -0.33 15.80
N VAL A 53 4.69 -1.05 14.68
CA VAL A 53 5.73 -1.95 14.18
C VAL A 53 6.90 -1.13 13.67
N ARG A 54 8.11 -1.58 14.00
CA ARG A 54 9.35 -1.07 13.43
C ARG A 54 9.85 -2.06 12.40
N MET A 55 10.18 -1.55 11.23
CA MET A 55 10.55 -2.34 10.08
C MET A 55 11.72 -1.71 9.34
N THR A 56 12.46 -2.54 8.61
CA THR A 56 13.51 -2.02 7.73
C THR A 56 12.86 -1.31 6.54
N GLN A 57 13.64 -0.47 5.88
CA GLN A 57 13.21 0.18 4.64
C GLN A 57 12.70 -0.83 3.59
N LYS A 58 13.37 -1.98 3.48
CA LYS A 58 12.99 -3.05 2.56
C LYS A 58 11.62 -3.64 2.94
N ASP A 59 11.37 -3.87 4.22
CA ASP A 59 10.09 -4.41 4.70
C ASP A 59 8.94 -3.42 4.48
N TRP A 60 9.17 -2.13 4.68
CA TRP A 60 8.19 -1.08 4.36
C TRP A 60 7.84 -1.05 2.87
N LEU A 61 8.85 -1.14 2.00
CA LEU A 61 8.65 -1.19 0.55
C LEU A 61 7.85 -2.43 0.14
N GLU A 62 8.21 -3.61 0.63
CA GLU A 62 7.48 -4.86 0.33
C GLU A 62 6.06 -4.84 0.89
N THR A 63 5.87 -4.26 2.08
CA THR A 63 4.54 -4.06 2.67
C THR A 63 3.68 -3.16 1.78
N TYR A 64 4.24 -2.04 1.29
CA TYR A 64 3.55 -1.17 0.35
C TYR A 64 3.17 -1.90 -0.95
N LYS A 65 4.11 -2.63 -1.57
CA LYS A 65 3.83 -3.42 -2.78
C LYS A 65 2.71 -4.42 -2.57
N LEU A 66 2.67 -5.09 -1.42
CA LEU A 66 1.61 -6.02 -1.07
C LEU A 66 0.25 -5.32 -0.93
N LEU A 67 0.20 -4.15 -0.30
CA LEU A 67 -1.02 -3.34 -0.19
C LEU A 67 -1.52 -2.90 -1.56
N ALA A 68 -0.63 -2.38 -2.41
CA ALA A 68 -0.96 -1.97 -3.76
C ALA A 68 -1.44 -3.14 -4.61
N HIS A 69 -0.77 -4.29 -4.53
CA HIS A 69 -1.20 -5.51 -5.21
C HIS A 69 -2.60 -5.94 -4.77
N ARG A 70 -2.86 -6.00 -3.46
CA ARG A 70 -4.18 -6.37 -2.91
C ARG A 70 -5.27 -5.40 -3.33
N ALA A 71 -5.01 -4.10 -3.29
CA ALA A 71 -5.95 -3.07 -3.70
C ALA A 71 -6.27 -3.19 -5.21
N LYS A 72 -5.24 -3.36 -6.05
CA LYS A 72 -5.41 -3.58 -7.50
C LYS A 72 -6.15 -4.88 -7.80
N ALA A 73 -5.86 -5.97 -7.08
CA ALA A 73 -6.58 -7.24 -7.21
C ALA A 73 -8.06 -7.08 -6.88
N LYS A 74 -8.41 -6.39 -5.78
CA LYS A 74 -9.81 -6.08 -5.45
C LYS A 74 -10.51 -5.26 -6.53
N VAL A 75 -9.85 -4.24 -7.09
CA VAL A 75 -10.41 -3.49 -8.22
C VAL A 75 -10.64 -4.37 -9.44
N ARG A 76 -9.72 -5.28 -9.75
CA ARG A 76 -9.90 -6.23 -10.85
C ARG A 76 -11.10 -7.14 -10.61
N THR A 77 -11.25 -7.67 -9.39
CA THR A 77 -12.42 -8.49 -9.02
C THR A 77 -13.71 -7.69 -9.10
N GLN A 78 -13.72 -6.45 -8.62
CA GLN A 78 -14.87 -5.55 -8.72
C GLN A 78 -15.25 -5.30 -10.19
N ARG A 79 -14.29 -4.94 -11.03
CA ARG A 79 -14.51 -4.72 -12.47
C ARG A 79 -15.01 -5.98 -13.17
N ALA A 80 -14.41 -7.14 -12.88
CA ALA A 80 -14.84 -8.42 -13.43
C ALA A 80 -16.27 -8.78 -12.98
N SER A 81 -16.66 -8.45 -11.75
CA SER A 81 -18.02 -8.63 -11.27
C SER A 81 -19.02 -7.71 -11.97
N ILE A 82 -18.63 -6.46 -12.28
CA ILE A 82 -19.47 -5.52 -13.04
C ILE A 82 -19.60 -5.96 -14.51
N GLN A 83 -18.54 -6.51 -15.09
CA GLN A 83 -18.48 -6.90 -16.51
C GLN A 83 -19.03 -8.31 -16.79
N ARG A 84 -19.30 -9.13 -15.76
CA ARG A 84 -19.95 -10.43 -15.95
C ARG A 84 -21.42 -10.22 -16.32
N THR A 85 -21.73 -10.38 -17.59
CA THR A 85 -23.08 -10.37 -18.19
C THR A 85 -23.88 -11.66 -17.97
N GLY A 86 -23.39 -12.57 -17.12
CA GLY A 86 -24.04 -13.86 -16.82
C GLY A 86 -24.87 -13.83 -15.54
N GLY A 87 -26.03 -13.17 -15.58
CA GLY A 87 -27.24 -13.40 -14.73
C GLY A 87 -27.15 -13.29 -13.19
N GLY A 88 -25.97 -13.20 -12.58
CA GLY A 88 -25.81 -13.10 -11.14
C GLY A 88 -25.68 -11.66 -10.64
N PRO A 89 -26.19 -11.30 -9.45
CA PRO A 89 -25.97 -9.99 -8.87
C PRO A 89 -24.46 -9.72 -8.71
N PRO A 90 -23.98 -8.49 -8.97
CA PRO A 90 -22.60 -8.14 -8.73
C PRO A 90 -22.25 -8.32 -7.25
N ALA A 91 -21.06 -8.86 -6.98
CA ALA A 91 -20.56 -8.96 -5.62
C ALA A 91 -20.39 -7.54 -5.04
N ASP A 92 -20.89 -7.32 -3.82
CA ASP A 92 -20.72 -6.06 -3.08
C ASP A 92 -19.26 -5.93 -2.61
N ILE A 93 -18.40 -5.57 -3.56
CA ILE A 93 -16.97 -5.34 -3.33
C ILE A 93 -16.78 -3.84 -3.12
N CYS A 94 -16.84 -3.41 -1.85
CA CYS A 94 -16.51 -2.05 -1.45
C CYS A 94 -15.00 -1.89 -1.22
N LEU A 95 -14.39 -0.91 -1.90
CA LEU A 95 -13.01 -0.49 -1.65
C LEU A 95 -12.98 0.48 -0.46
N THR A 96 -12.10 0.23 0.50
CA THR A 96 -11.85 1.18 1.57
C THR A 96 -11.17 2.45 1.05
N GLU A 97 -11.32 3.57 1.76
CA GLU A 97 -10.65 4.83 1.40
C GLU A 97 -9.12 4.69 1.29
N LEU A 98 -8.51 3.83 2.13
CA LEU A 98 -7.08 3.54 2.06
C LEU A 98 -6.72 2.75 0.78
N GLU A 99 -7.55 1.82 0.36
CA GLU A 99 -7.35 1.07 -0.88
C GLU A 99 -7.49 1.97 -2.11
N LYS A 100 -8.49 2.87 -2.12
CA LYS A 100 -8.63 3.88 -3.18
C LYS A 100 -7.39 4.76 -3.28
N LYS A 101 -6.89 5.27 -2.14
CA LYS A 101 -5.64 6.05 -2.08
C LYS A 101 -4.45 5.26 -2.61
N THR A 102 -4.33 3.99 -2.24
CA THR A 102 -3.20 3.14 -2.66
C THR A 102 -3.16 2.93 -4.18
N ILE A 103 -4.31 2.94 -4.86
CA ILE A 103 -4.39 2.72 -6.32
C ILE A 103 -4.07 3.98 -7.12
N ASN A 104 -4.25 5.17 -6.52
CA ASN A 104 -4.00 6.47 -7.14
C ASN A 104 -2.56 6.97 -6.94
N ILE A 105 -1.69 6.15 -6.34
CA ILE A 105 -0.25 6.36 -6.17
C ILE A 105 0.49 5.66 -7.31
#